data_AF-A0A0D7EK44-F1
#
_entry.id   AF-A0A0D7EK44-F1
#
_cell.length_a   1.000
_cell.length_b   1.000
_cell.length_c   1.000
_cell.angle_alpha   90.00
_cell.angle_beta   90.00
_cell.angle_gamma   90.00
#
_symmetry.space_group_name_H-M   'P 1'
#
loop_
_entity.id
_entity.type
_entity.pdbx_description
1 polymer ?
#
loop_
_entity_poly.entity_id
_entity_poly.type
_entity_poly.pdbx_seq_one_letter_code
_entity_poly.pdbx_strand_id
1 'polypeptide(L)'
;MRPARRRLVAALTTALGLCSAGALAQSLPDTENGRYTLSPAADGMLRLDTRTGQLSTCSDKGNGWACYTTPDERAAFDAEIGRLQQDNERLKQAVDALQKDKDSLKAQLAARDSVAGKIDEPLPKADSLKKPEITTKDGARKLEIPLPSDRDLDRVMAFLENAWKRLLDLANKVQKDVTGEDKI
;
A
#
# COMPACT_ATOMS: atom_id res chain seq x y z
N MET A 1 -5.41 -43.83 -98.03
CA MET A 1 -4.38 -42.90 -98.56
C MET A 1 -4.22 -41.75 -97.57
N ARG A 2 -2.98 -41.47 -97.11
CA ARG A 2 -2.64 -40.28 -96.30
C ARG A 2 -2.39 -39.08 -97.24
N PRO A 3 -2.45 -37.81 -96.79
CA PRO A 3 -1.30 -37.24 -96.10
C PRO A 3 -1.63 -36.37 -94.86
N ALA A 4 -0.80 -36.52 -93.84
CA ALA A 4 -0.64 -35.57 -92.76
C ALA A 4 0.09 -34.31 -93.26
N ARG A 5 -0.21 -33.13 -92.69
CA ARG A 5 0.75 -32.02 -92.58
C ARG A 5 0.45 -31.17 -91.33
N ARG A 6 1.53 -31.04 -90.53
CA ARG A 6 1.71 -30.32 -89.26
C ARG A 6 1.82 -28.80 -89.46
N ARG A 7 1.79 -28.10 -88.31
CA ARG A 7 2.23 -26.71 -87.96
C ARG A 7 1.01 -25.79 -87.75
N LEU A 8 0.91 -24.93 -86.74
CA LEU A 8 1.88 -24.32 -85.83
C LEU A 8 1.16 -23.87 -84.54
N VAL A 9 1.96 -23.70 -83.49
CA VAL A 9 1.66 -23.26 -82.12
C VAL A 9 0.83 -21.98 -82.03
N ALA A 10 -0.15 -21.95 -81.12
CA ALA A 10 -0.53 -20.75 -80.39
C ALA A 10 -1.08 -21.16 -79.01
N ALA A 11 -0.19 -21.23 -78.02
CA ALA A 11 -0.56 -21.37 -76.62
C ALA A 11 -1.20 -20.05 -76.17
N LEU A 12 -2.53 -20.02 -76.06
CA LEU A 12 -3.24 -18.89 -75.45
C LEU A 12 -3.25 -19.11 -73.94
N THR A 13 -2.20 -18.64 -73.27
CA THR A 13 -2.12 -18.62 -71.81
C THR A 13 -3.14 -17.63 -71.26
N THR A 14 -4.29 -18.13 -70.83
CA THR A 14 -5.21 -17.41 -69.94
C THR A 14 -4.53 -17.23 -68.59
N ALA A 15 -3.88 -16.09 -68.40
CA ALA A 15 -3.41 -15.64 -67.09
C ALA A 15 -4.62 -15.21 -66.26
N LEU A 16 -5.28 -16.16 -65.60
CA LEU A 16 -6.20 -15.90 -64.50
C LEU A 16 -5.35 -15.63 -63.26
N GLY A 17 -4.73 -14.45 -63.24
CA GLY A 17 -3.91 -13.95 -62.15
C GLY A 17 -4.77 -13.60 -60.95
N LEU A 18 -4.65 -14.43 -59.92
CA LEU A 18 -5.01 -14.26 -58.52
C LEU A 18 -5.58 -12.87 -58.16
N CYS A 19 -6.86 -12.83 -57.77
CA CYS A 19 -7.34 -11.80 -56.87
C CYS A 19 -6.50 -11.88 -55.59
N SER A 20 -5.54 -10.98 -55.46
CA SER A 20 -4.97 -10.60 -54.18
C SER A 20 -6.14 -10.14 -53.31
N ALA A 21 -6.65 -11.02 -52.46
CA ALA A 21 -7.39 -10.59 -51.29
C ALA A 21 -6.41 -9.70 -50.52
N GLY A 22 -6.58 -8.38 -50.67
CA GLY A 22 -5.88 -7.43 -49.83
C GLY A 22 -6.22 -7.80 -48.40
N ALA A 23 -5.23 -8.32 -47.66
CA ALA A 23 -5.29 -8.31 -46.22
C ALA A 23 -5.42 -6.83 -45.84
N LEU A 24 -6.65 -6.39 -45.55
CA LEU A 24 -6.86 -5.09 -44.95
C LEU A 24 -6.11 -5.15 -43.63
N ALA A 25 -4.96 -4.47 -43.58
CA ALA A 25 -4.29 -4.17 -42.34
C ALA A 25 -5.27 -3.30 -41.53
N GLN A 26 -6.13 -3.94 -40.75
CA GLN A 26 -6.86 -3.25 -39.69
C GLN A 26 -5.76 -2.73 -38.77
N SER A 27 -5.54 -1.42 -38.76
CA SER A 27 -4.60 -0.80 -37.82
C SER A 27 -5.02 -1.25 -36.43
N LEU A 28 -4.13 -1.90 -35.69
CA LEU A 28 -4.41 -2.21 -34.29
C LEU A 28 -4.40 -0.90 -33.48
N PRO A 29 -5.06 -0.88 -32.30
CA PRO A 29 -4.85 0.20 -31.35
C PRO A 29 -3.35 0.38 -31.08
N ASP A 30 -2.93 1.62 -30.84
CA ASP A 30 -1.53 1.88 -30.47
C ASP A 30 -1.17 1.13 -29.17
N THR A 31 0.01 0.54 -29.16
CA THR A 31 0.58 -0.19 -28.01
C THR A 31 1.43 0.71 -27.11
N GLU A 32 1.56 2.01 -27.43
CA GLU A 32 2.35 3.01 -26.69
C GLU A 32 3.77 2.48 -26.42
N ASN A 33 4.50 2.17 -27.49
CA ASN A 33 5.84 1.60 -27.46
C ASN A 33 5.93 0.27 -26.67
N GLY A 34 4.93 -0.60 -26.81
CA GLY A 34 4.92 -1.93 -26.18
C GLY A 34 4.52 -1.94 -24.71
N ARG A 35 4.09 -0.81 -24.14
CA ARG A 35 3.50 -0.78 -22.79
C ARG A 35 2.21 -1.59 -22.73
N TYR A 36 1.41 -1.58 -23.79
CA TYR A 36 0.15 -2.29 -23.82
C TYR A 36 0.26 -3.62 -24.58
N THR A 37 -0.32 -4.67 -24.00
CA THR A 37 -0.54 -5.94 -24.70
C THR A 37 -1.97 -5.98 -25.23
N LEU A 38 -2.14 -6.38 -26.48
CA LEU A 38 -3.43 -6.47 -27.14
C LEU A 38 -3.83 -7.94 -27.33
N SER A 39 -5.09 -8.27 -27.04
CA SER A 39 -5.67 -9.59 -27.25
C SER A 39 -7.04 -9.47 -27.93
N PRO A 40 -7.40 -10.35 -28.87
CA PRO A 40 -8.71 -10.32 -29.51
C PRO A 40 -9.82 -10.64 -28.50
N ALA A 41 -10.97 -9.96 -28.64
CA ALA A 41 -12.17 -10.17 -27.83
C ALA A 41 -13.43 -10.18 -28.73
N ALA A 42 -14.59 -10.53 -28.17
CA ALA A 42 -15.83 -10.65 -28.94
C ALA A 42 -16.25 -9.36 -29.68
N ASP A 43 -16.13 -8.20 -29.00
CA ASP A 43 -16.60 -6.91 -29.51
C ASP A 43 -15.45 -5.96 -29.94
N GLY A 44 -14.24 -6.49 -30.16
CA GLY A 44 -13.07 -5.70 -30.54
C GLY A 44 -11.76 -6.25 -29.99
N MET A 45 -10.96 -5.39 -29.36
CA MET A 45 -9.65 -5.74 -28.80
C MET A 45 -9.62 -5.46 -27.29
N LEU A 46 -9.10 -6.39 -26.51
CA LEU A 46 -8.76 -6.18 -25.10
C LEU A 46 -7.32 -5.65 -25.00
N ARG A 47 -7.13 -4.56 -24.26
CA ARG A 47 -5.84 -3.91 -24.03
C ARG A 47 -5.47 -4.02 -22.55
N LEU A 48 -4.32 -4.63 -22.27
CA LEU A 48 -3.74 -4.74 -20.93
C LEU A 48 -2.58 -3.76 -20.78
N ASP A 49 -2.62 -2.88 -19.77
CA ASP A 49 -1.47 -2.08 -19.36
C ASP A 49 -0.51 -2.91 -18.50
N THR A 50 0.67 -3.20 -19.03
CA THR A 50 1.69 -4.02 -18.33
C THR A 50 2.27 -3.33 -17.10
N ARG A 51 2.09 -2.01 -16.94
CA ARG A 51 2.57 -1.26 -15.76
C ARG A 51 1.59 -1.24 -14.61
N THR A 52 0.29 -1.14 -14.91
CA THR A 52 -0.76 -0.93 -13.90
C THR A 52 -1.67 -2.14 -13.75
N GLY A 53 -1.67 -3.07 -14.70
CA GLY A 53 -2.57 -4.23 -14.73
C GLY A 53 -3.98 -3.93 -15.23
N GLN A 54 -4.28 -2.69 -15.66
CA GLN A 54 -5.63 -2.31 -16.08
C GLN A 54 -6.04 -2.94 -17.41
N LEU A 55 -7.29 -3.43 -17.49
CA LEU A 55 -7.89 -3.98 -18.70
C LEU A 55 -8.88 -2.98 -19.34
N SER A 56 -8.64 -2.65 -20.60
CA SER A 56 -9.52 -1.80 -21.40
C SER A 56 -10.09 -2.56 -22.59
N THR A 57 -11.39 -2.42 -22.87
CA THR A 57 -12.01 -2.87 -24.12
C THR A 57 -11.92 -1.75 -25.15
N CYS A 58 -11.27 -2.03 -26.27
CA CYS A 58 -11.08 -1.13 -27.39
C CYS A 58 -11.97 -1.54 -28.56
N SER A 59 -12.71 -0.58 -29.12
CA SER A 59 -13.53 -0.76 -30.31
C SER A 59 -13.22 0.34 -31.33
N ASP A 60 -13.20 -0.01 -32.61
CA ASP A 60 -13.10 0.95 -33.71
C ASP A 60 -14.51 1.29 -34.22
N LYS A 61 -14.84 2.58 -34.24
CA LYS A 61 -16.13 3.10 -34.73
C LYS A 61 -15.99 3.84 -36.08
N GLY A 62 -14.88 3.65 -36.79
CA GLY A 62 -14.61 4.22 -38.11
C GLY A 62 -13.91 5.59 -38.09
N ASN A 63 -13.68 6.16 -36.91
CA ASN A 63 -12.89 7.37 -36.69
C ASN A 63 -11.63 7.11 -35.84
N GLY A 64 -11.25 5.83 -35.69
CA GLY A 64 -10.14 5.39 -34.85
C GLY A 64 -10.60 4.57 -33.65
N TRP A 65 -9.62 4.06 -32.90
CA TRP A 65 -9.85 3.21 -31.75
C TRP A 65 -10.21 4.04 -30.50
N ALA A 66 -11.31 3.67 -29.86
CA ALA A 66 -11.66 4.14 -28.52
C ALA A 66 -11.55 2.98 -27.54
N CYS A 67 -10.79 3.18 -26.46
CA CYS A 67 -10.60 2.21 -25.39
C CYS A 67 -11.29 2.69 -24.10
N TYR A 68 -12.11 1.83 -23.51
CA TYR A 68 -12.82 2.08 -22.25
C TYR A 68 -12.42 1.04 -21.22
N THR A 69 -12.23 1.43 -19.96
CA THR A 69 -12.01 0.43 -18.89
C THR A 69 -13.20 -0.51 -18.80
N THR A 70 -12.92 -1.77 -18.49
CA THR A 70 -13.95 -2.81 -18.44
C THR A 70 -15.05 -2.45 -17.41
N PRO A 71 -16.33 -2.74 -17.71
CA PRO A 71 -17.44 -2.43 -16.79
C PRO A 71 -17.29 -3.08 -15.41
N ASP A 72 -16.73 -4.28 -15.35
CA ASP A 72 -16.50 -5.03 -14.11
C ASP A 72 -15.47 -4.34 -13.20
N GLU A 73 -14.34 -3.89 -13.76
CA GLU A 73 -13.33 -3.13 -13.01
C GLU A 73 -13.90 -1.84 -12.42
N ARG A 74 -14.77 -1.13 -13.15
CA ARG A 74 -15.41 0.09 -12.63
C ARG A 74 -16.27 -0.21 -11.41
N ALA A 75 -17.10 -1.26 -11.46
CA ALA A 75 -17.95 -1.63 -10.33
C ALA A 75 -17.13 -2.02 -9.10
N ALA A 76 -16.03 -2.76 -9.29
CA ALA A 76 -15.10 -3.12 -8.20
C ALA A 76 -14.43 -1.87 -7.60
N PHE A 77 -13.99 -0.93 -8.41
CA PHE A 77 -13.40 0.32 -7.93
C PHE A 77 -14.41 1.21 -7.21
N ASP A 78 -15.63 1.35 -7.71
CA ASP A 78 -16.67 2.15 -7.07
C ASP A 78 -17.04 1.58 -5.69
N ALA A 79 -17.09 0.25 -5.56
CA ALA A 79 -17.30 -0.42 -4.27
C ALA A 79 -16.16 -0.14 -3.28
N GLU A 80 -14.91 -0.24 -3.72
CA GLU A 80 -13.74 0.03 -2.87
C GLU A 80 -13.64 1.51 -2.49
N ILE A 81 -13.95 2.42 -3.41
CA ILE A 81 -14.03 3.87 -3.14
C ILE A 81 -15.08 4.13 -2.05
N GLY A 82 -16.27 3.53 -2.16
CA GLY A 82 -17.31 3.65 -1.14
C GLY A 82 -16.86 3.14 0.22
N ARG A 83 -16.23 1.96 0.26
CA ARG A 83 -15.66 1.37 1.49
C ARG A 83 -14.61 2.29 2.12
N LEU A 84 -13.68 2.81 1.32
CA LEU A 84 -12.62 3.71 1.77
C LEU A 84 -13.15 5.06 2.25
N GLN A 85 -14.19 5.59 1.63
CA GLN A 85 -14.85 6.82 2.10
C GLN A 85 -15.50 6.61 3.47
N GLN A 86 -16.23 5.50 3.66
CA GLN A 86 -16.80 5.13 4.96
C GLN A 86 -15.73 4.96 6.04
N ASP A 87 -14.63 4.26 5.73
CA ASP A 87 -13.51 4.11 6.65
C ASP A 87 -12.87 5.45 7.02
N ASN A 88 -12.70 6.35 6.05
CA ASN A 88 -12.17 7.69 6.32
C ASN A 88 -13.09 8.52 7.22
N GLU A 89 -14.41 8.48 6.99
CA GLU A 89 -15.38 9.15 7.85
C GLU A 89 -15.36 8.59 9.27
N ARG A 90 -15.36 7.25 9.40
CA ARG A 90 -15.25 6.56 10.69
C ARG A 90 -13.98 6.93 11.43
N LEU A 91 -12.83 6.95 10.75
CA LEU A 91 -11.55 7.31 11.35
C LEU A 91 -11.52 8.77 11.80
N LYS A 92 -12.06 9.70 10.99
CA LYS A 92 -12.18 11.12 11.38
C LYS A 92 -13.03 11.28 12.64
N GLN A 93 -14.18 10.61 12.71
CA GLN A 93 -15.03 10.62 13.90
C GLN A 93 -14.31 10.08 15.13
N ALA A 94 -13.53 8.99 14.98
CA ALA A 94 -12.74 8.43 16.07
C ALA A 94 -11.65 9.41 16.55
N VAL A 95 -10.97 10.08 15.63
CA VAL A 95 -9.97 11.11 15.96
C VAL A 95 -10.62 12.28 16.71
N ASP A 96 -11.77 12.78 16.25
CA ASP A 96 -12.48 13.88 16.90
C ASP A 96 -12.96 13.50 18.30
N ALA A 97 -13.41 12.26 18.50
CA ALA A 97 -13.78 11.74 19.81
C ALA A 97 -12.58 11.68 20.76
N LEU A 98 -11.46 11.12 20.30
CA LEU A 98 -10.22 11.05 21.09
C LEU A 98 -9.66 12.43 21.43
N GLN A 99 -9.80 13.43 20.54
CA GLN A 99 -9.40 14.80 20.82
C GLN A 99 -10.24 15.41 21.94
N LYS A 100 -11.56 15.21 21.93
CA LYS A 100 -12.44 15.67 23.02
C LYS A 100 -12.10 15.02 24.35
N ASP A 101 -11.83 13.72 24.35
CA ASP A 101 -11.43 12.99 25.56
C ASP A 101 -10.11 13.54 26.11
N LYS A 102 -9.12 13.78 25.24
CA LYS A 102 -7.85 14.40 25.60
C LYS A 102 -8.03 15.78 26.21
N ASP A 103 -8.87 16.62 25.61
CA ASP A 103 -9.13 17.97 26.12
C ASP A 103 -9.86 17.94 27.47
N SER A 104 -10.81 17.02 27.64
CA SER A 104 -11.49 16.81 28.91
C SER A 104 -10.54 16.34 30.01
N LEU A 105 -9.61 15.43 29.69
CA LEU A 105 -8.62 14.93 30.64
C LEU A 105 -7.63 16.03 31.01
N LYS A 106 -7.20 16.84 30.03
CA LYS A 106 -6.35 18.00 30.27
C LYS A 106 -7.05 19.03 31.17
N ALA A 107 -8.34 19.28 30.97
CA ALA A 107 -9.12 20.16 31.83
C ALA A 107 -9.23 19.61 33.26
N GLN A 108 -9.45 18.30 33.42
CA GLN A 108 -9.48 17.64 34.73
C GLN A 108 -8.13 17.72 35.46
N LEU A 109 -7.01 17.55 34.74
CA LEU A 109 -5.67 17.72 35.29
C LEU A 109 -5.43 19.16 35.75
N ALA A 110 -5.75 20.15 34.91
CA ALA A 110 -5.65 21.56 35.28
C ALA A 110 -6.52 21.94 36.49
N ALA A 111 -7.73 21.37 36.59
CA ALA A 111 -8.60 21.57 37.74
C ALA A 111 -8.02 20.94 39.01
N ARG A 112 -7.40 19.75 38.93
CA ARG A 112 -6.72 19.12 40.08
C ARG A 112 -5.53 19.91 40.58
N ASP A 113 -4.70 20.43 39.67
CA ASP A 113 -3.52 21.23 40.04
C ASP A 113 -3.93 22.53 40.76
N SER A 114 -5.12 23.08 40.46
CA SER A 114 -5.66 24.27 41.14
C SER A 114 -6.16 24.01 42.58
N VAL A 115 -6.48 22.76 42.93
CA VAL A 115 -6.93 22.38 44.28
C VAL A 115 -5.74 22.08 45.21
N ALA A 116 -4.61 21.63 44.66
CA ALA A 116 -3.40 21.38 45.43
C ALA A 116 -2.76 22.65 46.05
N GLY A 117 -3.13 23.85 45.58
CA GLY A 117 -2.65 25.13 46.12
C GLY A 117 -3.41 25.67 47.34
N LYS A 118 -4.41 24.96 47.88
CA LYS A 118 -5.23 25.39 49.03
C LYS A 118 -5.08 24.48 50.27
N ILE A 119 -3.85 24.06 50.58
CA ILE A 119 -3.55 23.37 51.84
C ILE A 119 -2.81 24.32 52.78
N ASP A 120 -3.45 25.44 53.12
CA ASP A 120 -3.12 26.27 54.28
C ASP A 120 -4.39 26.36 55.15
N GLU A 121 -4.91 25.22 55.59
CA GLU A 121 -5.93 25.15 56.64
C GLU A 121 -5.50 24.06 57.63
N PRO A 122 -5.21 24.41 58.89
CA PRO A 122 -4.62 23.48 59.84
C PRO A 122 -5.62 22.36 60.17
N LEU A 123 -5.21 21.11 59.90
CA LEU A 123 -5.93 19.89 60.29
C LEU A 123 -6.42 19.96 61.75
N PRO A 124 -7.72 19.82 62.05
CA PRO A 124 -8.15 19.46 63.40
C PRO A 124 -7.71 18.02 63.68
N LYS A 125 -6.88 17.85 64.71
CA LYS A 125 -6.52 16.55 65.26
C LYS A 125 -7.72 15.96 66.02
N ALA A 126 -8.32 14.91 65.47
CA ALA A 126 -9.05 13.79 66.10
C ALA A 126 -9.90 13.16 64.97
N ASP A 127 -9.95 11.85 64.73
CA ASP A 127 -10.09 10.76 65.67
C ASP A 127 -9.42 9.48 65.13
N SER A 128 -8.93 8.65 66.05
CA SER A 128 -8.37 7.33 65.74
C SER A 128 -9.45 6.39 65.20
N LEU A 129 -9.48 6.19 63.88
CA LEU A 129 -10.28 5.14 63.26
C LEU A 129 -9.43 3.88 63.04
N LYS A 130 -9.98 2.76 63.52
CA LYS A 130 -9.43 1.41 63.53
C LYS A 130 -8.83 0.99 62.18
N LYS A 131 -7.62 0.46 62.24
CA LYS A 131 -6.90 -0.20 61.16
C LYS A 131 -7.56 -1.56 60.86
N PRO A 132 -8.07 -1.83 59.65
CA PRO A 132 -8.51 -3.17 59.29
C PRO A 132 -7.28 -4.03 58.94
N GLU A 133 -7.16 -5.13 59.66
CA GLU A 133 -6.24 -6.24 59.38
C GLU A 133 -6.79 -7.03 58.19
N ILE A 134 -6.04 -7.07 57.08
CA ILE A 134 -6.41 -7.87 55.91
C ILE A 134 -5.52 -9.11 55.90
N THR A 135 -6.11 -10.22 56.32
CA THR A 135 -5.59 -11.58 56.15
C THR A 135 -5.51 -11.93 54.67
N THR A 136 -4.33 -12.33 54.20
CA THR A 136 -4.08 -12.88 52.88
C THR A 136 -4.44 -14.36 52.84
N LYS A 137 -5.53 -14.70 52.13
CA LYS A 137 -5.67 -15.98 51.41
C LYS A 137 -6.42 -15.79 50.10
N ASP A 138 -5.71 -16.16 49.03
CA ASP A 138 -6.17 -16.70 47.76
C ASP A 138 -7.15 -15.88 46.90
N GLY A 139 -6.63 -15.38 45.76
CA GLY A 139 -7.40 -15.30 44.53
C GLY A 139 -7.48 -13.94 43.81
N ALA A 140 -6.77 -13.87 42.68
CA ALA A 140 -7.03 -13.01 41.51
C ALA A 140 -6.59 -11.52 41.49
N ARG A 141 -5.43 -11.33 40.85
CA ARG A 141 -5.12 -10.34 39.79
C ARG A 141 -5.27 -8.85 40.13
N LYS A 142 -4.37 -8.36 40.98
CA LYS A 142 -3.87 -6.99 40.91
C LYS A 142 -2.68 -6.99 39.93
N LEU A 143 -2.85 -6.46 38.72
CA LEU A 143 -1.72 -6.14 37.83
C LEU A 143 -1.01 -4.92 38.43
N GLU A 144 -0.24 -5.14 39.49
CA GLU A 144 0.85 -4.24 39.84
C GLU A 144 1.96 -4.57 38.86
N ILE A 145 2.12 -3.72 37.84
CA ILE A 145 3.35 -3.70 37.04
C ILE A 145 4.44 -3.31 38.04
N PRO A 146 5.28 -4.25 38.50
CA PRO A 146 6.37 -3.89 39.38
C PRO A 146 7.32 -3.09 38.49
N LEU A 147 7.59 -1.83 38.85
CA LEU A 147 8.68 -1.12 38.21
C LEU A 147 9.93 -2.00 38.39
N PRO A 148 10.59 -2.40 37.29
CA PRO A 148 11.81 -3.20 37.38
C PRO A 148 12.82 -2.44 38.23
N SER A 149 13.48 -3.15 39.14
CA SER A 149 14.35 -2.52 40.14
C SER A 149 15.46 -1.72 39.46
N ASP A 150 15.85 -0.59 40.04
CA ASP A 150 16.84 0.33 39.44
C ASP A 150 18.15 -0.39 39.06
N ARG A 151 18.49 -1.46 39.78
CA ARG A 151 19.67 -2.30 39.49
C ARG A 151 19.58 -3.06 38.17
N ASP A 152 18.37 -3.47 37.79
CA ASP A 152 18.12 -4.18 36.54
C ASP A 152 18.18 -3.22 35.34
N LEU A 153 17.72 -1.97 35.54
CA LEU A 153 17.87 -0.91 34.55
C LEU A 153 19.34 -0.55 34.35
N ASP A 154 20.11 -0.33 35.41
CA ASP A 154 21.54 -0.03 35.31
C ASP A 154 22.32 -1.12 34.58
N ARG A 155 21.97 -2.39 34.86
CA ARG A 155 22.57 -3.55 34.20
C ARG A 155 22.24 -3.57 32.71
N VAL A 156 20.98 -3.35 32.34
CA VAL A 156 20.52 -3.32 30.95
C VAL A 156 21.12 -2.13 30.18
N MET A 157 21.19 -0.96 30.80
CA MET A 157 21.77 0.24 30.22
C MET A 157 23.27 0.08 29.97
N ALA A 158 24.02 -0.57 30.87
CA ALA A 158 25.45 -0.84 30.68
C ALA A 158 25.71 -1.80 29.50
N PHE A 159 24.85 -2.80 29.29
CA PHE A 159 24.93 -3.67 28.11
C PHE A 159 24.60 -2.90 26.82
N LEU A 160 23.55 -2.08 26.84
CA LEU A 160 23.14 -1.23 25.71
C LEU A 160 24.23 -0.23 25.33
N GLU A 161 24.87 0.42 26.30
CA GLU A 161 25.92 1.41 26.05
C GLU A 161 27.17 0.76 25.43
N ASN A 162 27.57 -0.42 25.93
CA ASN A 162 28.70 -1.15 25.38
C ASN A 162 28.42 -1.71 23.98
N ALA A 163 27.20 -2.17 23.72
CA ALA A 163 26.77 -2.62 22.40
C ALA A 163 26.74 -1.47 21.40
N TRP A 164 26.21 -0.31 21.81
CA TRP A 164 26.15 0.90 20.98
C TRP A 164 27.56 1.46 20.67
N LYS A 165 28.46 1.50 21.65
CA LYS A 165 29.87 1.93 21.42
C LYS A 165 30.59 1.05 20.41
N ARG A 166 30.46 -0.28 20.53
CA ARG A 166 31.05 -1.22 19.57
C ARG A 166 30.46 -1.08 18.17
N LEU A 167 29.15 -0.84 18.07
CA LEU A 167 28.49 -0.61 16.79
C LEU A 167 29.03 0.65 16.10
N LEU A 168 29.19 1.75 16.84
CA LEU A 168 29.75 3.00 16.32
C LEU A 168 31.21 2.85 15.89
N ASP A 169 32.02 2.10 16.65
CA ASP A 169 33.42 1.83 16.28
C ASP A 169 33.52 1.02 14.98
N LEU A 170 32.66 0.01 14.80
CA LEU A 170 32.59 -0.74 13.55
C LEU A 170 32.11 0.14 12.38
N ALA A 171 31.11 0.99 12.58
CA ALA A 171 30.59 1.89 11.55
C ALA A 171 31.67 2.90 11.09
N ASN A 172 32.40 3.49 12.04
CA ASN A 172 33.50 4.41 11.73
C ASN A 172 34.65 3.71 11.02
N LYS A 173 34.94 2.46 11.36
CA LYS A 173 35.97 1.66 10.68
C LYS A 173 35.58 1.35 9.23
N VAL A 174 34.33 0.95 8.99
CA VAL A 174 33.83 0.67 7.64
C VAL A 174 33.76 1.95 6.79
N GLN A 175 33.31 3.08 7.34
CA GLN A 175 33.36 4.36 6.62
C GLN A 175 34.79 4.74 6.25
N LYS A 176 35.75 4.54 7.16
CA LYS A 176 37.17 4.84 6.91
C LYS A 176 37.78 3.94 5.84
N ASP A 177 37.41 2.66 5.81
CA ASP A 177 37.89 1.70 4.80
C ASP A 177 37.29 2.02 3.41
N VAL A 178 35.99 2.38 3.33
CA VAL A 178 35.32 2.73 2.06
C VAL A 178 35.76 4.09 1.51
N THR A 179 36.04 5.07 2.36
CA THR A 179 36.53 6.40 1.92
C THR A 179 38.04 6.39 1.61
N GLY A 180 38.76 5.34 2.03
CA GLY A 180 40.19 5.15 1.80
C GLY A 180 40.54 4.47 0.47
N GLU A 181 39.62 3.72 -0.14
CA GLU A 181 39.84 3.00 -1.42
C GLU A 181 39.68 3.87 -2.68
N ASP A 182 39.20 5.11 -2.58
CA ASP A 182 39.04 6.05 -3.72
C ASP A 182 40.28 6.96 -3.96
N LYS A 183 41.43 6.63 -3.37
CA LYS A 183 42.71 7.31 -3.61
C LYS A 183 43.81 6.34 -4.04
N ILE A 184 43.66 5.72 -5.19
CA ILE A 184 44.78 5.29 -6.06
C ILE A 184 44.42 5.63 -7.51
#